data_AF-A0A1V5BJT2-F1
#
_entry.id   AF-A0A1V5BJT2-F1
#
_cell.length_a   1.000
_cell.length_b   1.000
_cell.length_c   1.000
_cell.angle_alpha   90.00
_cell.angle_beta   90.00
_cell.angle_gamma   90.00
#
_symmetry.space_group_name_H-M   'P 1'
#
loop_
_entity.id
_entity.type
_entity.pdbx_description
1 polymer ?
#
loop_
_entity_poly.entity_id
_entity_poly.type
_entity_poly.pdbx_seq_one_letter_code
_entity_poly.pdbx_strand_id
1 'polypeptide(L)'
;MSIKKALESAAATSKQPVAGEFLNMSQEIESGIKEDEAAENFGRRLLVREGRVLGNVLARFIRLGGGTGALELLEEVQGMLRGRDIVRDAVRSGLADLLGDATIAMITTTGFFLLGFLLMPDIYKNVLSTSTGKMVIYGGMFQAVLVQVWVRWKCRKLEGELS
;
A
#
# COMPACT_ATOMS: atom_id res chain seq x y z
N MET A 1 -6.13 30.04 20.93
CA MET A 1 -4.84 29.56 20.37
C MET A 1 -4.73 30.12 18.96
N SER A 2 -3.60 30.74 18.57
CA SER A 2 -3.44 31.26 17.20
C SER A 2 -3.34 30.10 16.20
N ILE A 3 -3.96 30.22 15.03
CA ILE A 3 -3.93 29.21 13.95
C ILE A 3 -2.51 28.80 13.59
N LYS A 4 -1.55 29.73 13.63
CA LYS A 4 -0.13 29.45 13.44
C LYS A 4 0.40 28.40 14.43
N LYS A 5 0.14 28.56 15.72
CA LYS A 5 0.58 27.60 16.75
C LYS A 5 -0.08 26.23 16.57
N ALA A 6 -1.31 26.19 16.04
CA ALA A 6 -2.00 24.94 15.73
C ALA A 6 -1.35 24.24 14.53
N LEU A 7 -1.00 24.97 13.48
CA LEU A 7 -0.30 24.45 12.30
C LEU A 7 1.12 24.01 12.62
N GLU A 8 1.86 24.74 13.45
CA GLU A 8 3.19 24.35 13.92
C GLU A 8 3.14 23.07 14.78
N SER A 9 2.13 22.95 15.64
CA SER A 9 1.89 21.73 16.43
C SER A 9 1.51 20.53 15.55
N ALA A 10 0.67 20.75 14.53
CA ALA A 10 0.32 19.74 13.54
C ALA A 10 1.54 19.32 12.70
N ALA A 11 2.40 20.26 12.31
CA ALA A 11 3.63 19.97 11.60
C ALA A 11 4.60 19.12 12.45
N ALA A 12 4.75 19.44 13.74
CA ALA A 12 5.63 18.72 14.66
C ALA A 12 5.20 17.26 14.92
N THR A 13 3.90 16.96 14.76
CA THR A 13 3.34 15.61 14.96
C THR A 13 3.18 14.81 13.66
N SER A 14 3.40 15.44 12.51
CA SER A 14 3.22 14.85 11.19
C SER A 14 4.52 14.32 10.59
N LYS A 15 4.43 13.34 9.69
CA LYS A 15 5.56 12.88 8.87
C LYS A 15 5.66 13.71 7.58
N GLN A 16 6.83 13.73 6.94
CA GLN A 16 6.98 14.28 5.59
C GLN A 16 6.18 13.44 4.58
N PRO A 17 5.57 14.04 3.53
CA PRO A 17 5.62 15.46 3.16
C PRO A 17 4.60 16.36 3.87
N VAL A 18 3.67 15.79 4.64
CA VAL A 18 2.55 16.51 5.28
C VAL A 18 3.03 17.59 6.25
N ALA A 19 4.09 17.32 7.01
CA ALA A 19 4.69 18.29 7.93
C ALA A 19 5.18 19.57 7.22
N GLY A 20 5.84 19.42 6.06
CA GLY A 20 6.28 20.55 5.25
C GLY A 20 5.11 21.38 4.74
N GLU A 21 4.01 20.72 4.37
CA GLU A 21 2.83 21.40 3.85
C GLU A 21 2.06 22.20 4.92
N PHE A 22 2.03 21.73 6.18
CA PHE A 22 1.48 22.53 7.29
C PHE A 22 2.30 23.80 7.56
N LEU A 23 3.63 23.73 7.43
CA LEU A 23 4.50 24.90 7.54
C LEU A 23 4.30 25.86 6.36
N ASN A 24 4.15 25.34 5.13
CA ASN A 24 3.83 26.15 3.95
C ASN A 24 2.48 26.86 4.13
N MET A 25 1.45 26.16 4.60
CA MET A 25 0.14 26.76 4.89
C MET A 25 0.24 27.87 5.94
N SER A 26 1.05 27.67 6.99
CA SER A 26 1.30 28.73 7.98
C SER A 26 1.97 29.96 7.36
N GLN A 27 2.95 29.76 6.48
CA GLN A 27 3.62 30.86 5.78
C GLN A 27 2.68 31.59 4.81
N GLU A 28 1.79 30.84 4.13
CA GLU A 28 0.78 31.42 3.24
C GLU A 28 -0.17 32.35 4.00
N ILE A 29 -0.64 31.92 5.18
CA ILE A 29 -1.51 32.73 6.03
C ILE A 29 -0.75 33.98 6.52
N GLU A 30 0.51 33.86 6.91
CA GLU A 30 1.35 35.01 7.27
C GLU A 30 1.60 35.98 6.11
N SER A 31 1.67 35.45 4.88
CA SER A 31 1.80 36.26 3.67
C SER A 31 0.49 36.97 3.25
N GLY A 32 -0.60 36.77 4.00
CA GLY A 32 -1.89 37.43 3.78
C GLY A 32 -2.88 36.63 2.92
N ILE A 33 -2.59 35.37 2.61
CA ILE A 33 -3.56 34.47 1.97
C ILE A 33 -4.65 34.12 2.98
N LYS A 34 -5.90 34.07 2.52
CA LYS A 34 -7.03 33.70 3.38
C LYS A 34 -6.86 32.26 3.87
N GLU A 35 -7.18 32.03 5.13
CA GLU A 35 -6.97 30.75 5.82
C GLU A 35 -7.66 29.57 5.10
N ASP A 36 -8.85 29.80 4.53
CA ASP A 36 -9.59 28.78 3.79
C ASP A 36 -8.96 28.47 2.42
N GLU A 37 -8.42 29.49 1.75
CA GLU A 37 -7.69 29.34 0.49
C GLU A 37 -6.34 28.62 0.70
N ALA A 38 -5.63 28.95 1.78
CA ALA A 38 -4.39 28.27 2.17
C ALA A 38 -4.63 26.77 2.47
N ALA A 39 -5.76 26.43 3.09
CA ALA A 39 -6.17 25.05 3.35
C ALA A 39 -6.50 24.27 2.06
N GLU A 40 -7.14 24.92 1.07
CA GLU A 40 -7.36 24.29 -0.24
C GLU A 40 -6.03 24.07 -0.98
N ASN A 41 -5.11 25.03 -0.92
CA ASN A 41 -3.80 24.92 -1.55
C ASN A 41 -2.95 23.80 -0.92
N PHE A 42 -3.00 23.66 0.41
CA PHE A 42 -2.43 22.52 1.14
C PHE A 42 -2.90 21.18 0.55
N GLY A 43 -4.22 21.02 0.35
CA GLY A 43 -4.77 19.77 -0.20
C GLY A 43 -4.37 19.50 -1.65
N ARG A 44 -4.20 20.55 -2.47
CA ARG A 44 -3.74 20.42 -3.86
C ARG A 44 -2.28 19.98 -3.95
N ARG A 45 -1.42 20.48 -3.06
CA ARG A 45 0.03 20.20 -3.05
C ARG A 45 0.38 18.78 -2.62
N LEU A 46 -0.47 18.13 -1.81
CA LEU A 46 -0.22 16.78 -1.32
C LEU A 46 -0.28 15.68 -2.41
N LEU A 47 -0.72 15.98 -3.65
CA LEU A 47 -0.80 15.10 -4.83
C LEU A 47 -1.51 13.74 -4.63
N VAL A 48 -2.01 13.44 -3.44
CA VAL A 48 -2.78 12.25 -3.09
C VAL A 48 -4.24 12.60 -2.81
N ARG A 49 -5.17 11.68 -3.09
CA ARG A 49 -6.62 11.94 -3.00
C ARG A 49 -7.04 12.31 -1.57
N GLU A 50 -6.38 11.69 -0.60
CA GLU A 50 -6.54 11.88 0.85
C GLU A 50 -6.15 13.30 1.25
N GLY A 51 -5.06 13.83 0.69
CA GLY A 51 -4.60 15.20 0.91
C GLY A 51 -5.60 16.23 0.41
N ARG A 52 -6.21 15.99 -0.76
CA ARG A 52 -7.28 16.86 -1.29
C ARG A 52 -8.52 16.85 -0.41
N VAL A 53 -8.92 15.68 0.09
CA VAL A 53 -10.06 15.56 1.01
C VAL A 53 -9.77 16.31 2.31
N LEU A 54 -8.58 16.12 2.89
CA LEU A 54 -8.15 16.81 4.10
C LEU A 54 -8.15 18.33 3.93
N GLY A 55 -7.56 18.85 2.84
CA GLY A 55 -7.54 20.29 2.55
C GLY A 55 -8.94 20.90 2.38
N ASN A 56 -9.85 20.20 1.70
CA ASN A 56 -11.24 20.65 1.54
C ASN A 56 -12.00 20.70 2.88
N VAL A 57 -11.78 19.72 3.75
CA VAL A 57 -12.40 19.67 5.07
C VAL A 57 -11.82 20.74 5.99
N LEU A 58 -10.51 20.98 5.92
CA LEU A 58 -9.85 22.05 6.66
C LEU A 58 -10.34 23.43 6.20
N ALA A 59 -10.51 23.65 4.89
CA ALA A 59 -11.09 24.88 4.36
C ALA A 59 -12.54 25.09 4.83
N ARG A 60 -13.35 24.02 4.86
CA ARG A 60 -14.71 24.08 5.42
C ARG A 60 -14.69 24.35 6.93
N PHE A 61 -13.78 23.74 7.67
CA PHE A 61 -13.62 23.98 9.11
C PHE A 61 -13.36 25.46 9.41
N ILE A 62 -12.44 26.06 8.65
CA ILE A 62 -12.06 27.47 8.77
C ILE A 62 -13.23 28.38 8.40
N ARG A 63 -13.93 28.09 7.30
CA ARG A 63 -15.12 28.86 6.88
C ARG A 63 -16.27 28.80 7.89
N LEU A 64 -16.41 27.67 8.59
CA LEU A 64 -17.47 27.45 9.59
C LEU A 64 -17.09 27.98 10.98
N GLY A 65 -15.88 28.51 11.16
CA GLY A 65 -15.46 29.15 12.41
C GLY A 65 -15.23 28.20 13.59
N GLY A 66 -15.00 26.90 13.35
CA GLY A 66 -14.58 25.95 14.40
C GLY A 66 -15.67 25.49 15.37
N GLY A 67 -16.88 25.20 14.89
CA GLY A 67 -17.96 24.58 15.68
C GLY A 67 -17.84 23.05 15.85
N THR A 68 -18.74 22.46 16.65
CA THR A 68 -18.81 21.00 16.92
C THR A 68 -18.91 20.15 15.65
N GLY A 69 -19.72 20.57 14.66
CA GLY A 69 -19.83 19.86 13.38
C GLY A 69 -18.53 19.88 12.55
N ALA A 70 -17.61 20.79 12.85
CA ALA A 70 -16.32 20.87 12.18
C ALA A 70 -15.29 19.89 12.79
N LEU A 71 -15.43 19.59 14.10
CA LEU A 71 -14.72 18.49 14.77
C LEU A 71 -15.22 17.12 14.29
N GLU A 72 -16.54 16.94 14.15
CA GLU A 72 -17.12 15.70 13.60
C GLU A 72 -16.61 15.42 12.17
N LEU A 73 -16.50 16.44 11.32
CA LEU A 73 -15.93 16.34 9.99
C LEU A 73 -14.46 15.91 9.99
N LEU A 74 -13.67 16.39 10.95
CA LEU A 74 -12.27 15.98 11.12
C LEU A 74 -12.17 14.55 11.66
N GLU A 75 -13.03 14.16 12.60
CA GLU A 75 -13.12 12.80 13.12
C GLU A 75 -13.56 11.80 12.03
N GLU A 76 -14.49 12.19 11.16
CA GLU A 76 -14.94 11.36 10.03
C GLU A 76 -13.80 11.17 9.01
N VAL A 77 -13.06 12.23 8.66
CA VAL A 77 -11.85 12.12 7.82
C VAL A 77 -10.78 11.26 8.49
N GLN A 78 -10.56 11.42 9.80
CA GLN A 78 -9.62 10.59 10.55
C GLN A 78 -10.05 9.12 10.54
N GLY A 79 -11.35 8.84 10.66
CA GLY A 79 -11.93 7.50 10.55
C GLY A 79 -11.75 6.92 9.15
N MET A 80 -12.00 7.71 8.10
CA MET A 80 -11.76 7.29 6.71
C MET A 80 -10.28 7.02 6.43
N LEU A 81 -9.37 7.84 6.95
CA LEU A 81 -7.92 7.65 6.81
C LEU A 81 -7.46 6.38 7.55
N ARG A 82 -7.86 6.20 8.82
CA ARG A 82 -7.57 4.98 9.59
C ARG A 82 -8.16 3.73 8.96
N GLY A 83 -9.39 3.80 8.44
CA GLY A 83 -10.02 2.70 7.73
C GLY A 83 -9.25 2.28 6.49
N ARG A 84 -8.62 3.23 5.78
CA ARG A 84 -7.80 2.94 4.61
C ARG A 84 -6.41 2.42 4.95
N ASP A 85 -5.81 2.87 6.06
CA ASP A 85 -4.57 2.26 6.58
C ASP A 85 -4.81 0.81 6.98
N ILE A 86 -5.93 0.50 7.65
CA ILE A 86 -6.30 -0.88 8.00
C ILE A 86 -6.50 -1.74 6.75
N VAL A 87 -7.18 -1.23 5.73
CA VAL A 87 -7.36 -1.96 4.46
C VAL A 87 -6.02 -2.14 3.72
N ARG A 88 -5.14 -1.13 3.75
CA ARG A 88 -3.79 -1.22 3.16
C ARG A 88 -2.94 -2.27 3.87
N ASP A 89 -2.99 -2.31 5.20
CA ASP A 89 -2.28 -3.30 6.00
C ASP A 89 -2.85 -4.71 5.78
N ALA A 90 -4.17 -4.86 5.71
CA ALA A 90 -4.82 -6.14 5.40
C ALA A 90 -4.51 -6.65 3.98
N VAL A 91 -4.41 -5.74 2.99
CA VAL A 91 -3.97 -6.08 1.63
C VAL A 91 -2.49 -6.47 1.64
N ARG A 92 -1.64 -5.77 2.40
CA ARG A 92 -0.21 -6.10 2.51
C ARG A 92 0.02 -7.43 3.20
N SER A 93 -0.72 -7.74 4.27
CA SER A 93 -0.64 -9.06 4.92
C SER A 93 -1.17 -10.16 3.99
N GLY A 94 -2.29 -9.93 3.31
CA GLY A 94 -2.82 -10.90 2.34
C GLY A 94 -1.90 -11.16 1.15
N LEU A 95 -1.14 -10.15 0.71
CA LEU A 95 -0.10 -10.32 -0.32
C LEU A 95 1.10 -11.13 0.19
N ALA A 96 1.49 -10.95 1.46
CA ALA A 96 2.54 -11.76 2.08
C ALA A 96 2.11 -13.23 2.21
N ASP A 97 0.85 -13.50 2.56
CA ASP A 97 0.30 -14.84 2.64
C ASP A 97 0.25 -15.51 1.26
N LEU A 98 -0.19 -14.79 0.21
CA LEU A 98 -0.19 -15.29 -1.17
C LEU A 98 1.21 -15.66 -1.68
N LEU A 99 2.23 -14.87 -1.33
CA LEU A 99 3.63 -15.19 -1.64
C LEU A 99 4.13 -16.40 -0.85
N GLY A 100 3.72 -16.51 0.41
CA GLY A 100 4.00 -17.66 1.28
C GLY A 100 3.44 -18.95 0.71
N ASP A 101 2.14 -18.98 0.41
CA ASP A 101 1.43 -20.15 -0.12
C ASP A 101 1.99 -20.62 -1.46
N ALA A 102 2.26 -19.68 -2.38
CA ALA A 102 2.88 -20.01 -3.65
C ALA A 102 4.25 -20.67 -3.46
N THR A 103 5.05 -20.18 -2.49
CA THR A 103 6.38 -20.72 -2.18
C THR A 103 6.28 -22.11 -1.54
N ILE A 104 5.37 -22.29 -0.58
CA ILE A 104 5.13 -23.58 0.09
C ILE A 104 4.68 -24.64 -0.93
N ALA A 105 3.78 -24.29 -1.86
CA ALA A 105 3.32 -25.20 -2.90
C ALA A 105 4.47 -25.65 -3.82
N MET A 106 5.39 -24.75 -4.18
CA MET A 106 6.57 -25.11 -4.97
C MET A 106 7.53 -26.03 -4.20
N ILE A 107 7.84 -25.70 -2.94
CA ILE A 107 8.74 -26.50 -2.10
C ILE A 107 8.16 -27.90 -1.91
N THR A 108 6.85 -27.99 -1.66
CA THR A 108 6.16 -29.27 -1.47
C THR A 108 6.22 -30.11 -2.75
N THR A 109 5.84 -29.54 -3.89
CA THR A 109 5.82 -30.26 -5.17
C THR A 109 7.23 -30.71 -5.58
N THR A 110 8.23 -29.85 -5.43
CA THR A 110 9.63 -30.15 -5.75
C THR A 110 10.21 -31.17 -4.77
N GLY A 111 9.90 -31.05 -3.48
CA GLY A 111 10.32 -31.97 -2.43
C GLY A 111 9.77 -33.39 -2.64
N PHE A 112 8.48 -33.52 -2.98
CA PHE A 112 7.90 -34.81 -3.33
C PHE A 112 8.53 -35.43 -4.57
N PHE A 113 8.84 -34.62 -5.59
CA PHE A 113 9.52 -35.09 -6.80
C PHE A 113 10.93 -35.62 -6.48
N LEU A 114 11.70 -34.89 -5.66
CA LEU A 114 13.05 -35.29 -5.23
C LEU A 114 13.02 -36.55 -4.35
N LEU A 115 12.07 -36.63 -3.42
CA LEU A 115 11.86 -37.83 -2.58
C LEU A 115 11.49 -39.05 -3.43
N GLY A 116 10.59 -38.89 -4.40
CA GLY A 116 10.23 -39.95 -5.34
C GLY A 116 11.42 -40.43 -6.16
N PHE A 117 12.26 -39.50 -6.63
CA PHE A 117 13.49 -39.83 -7.35
C PHE A 117 14.50 -40.62 -6.50
N LEU A 118 14.64 -40.28 -5.21
CA LEU A 118 15.52 -40.97 -4.27
C LEU A 118 15.01 -42.36 -3.89
N LEU A 119 13.69 -42.49 -3.65
CA LEU A 119 13.09 -43.74 -3.17
C LEU A 119 12.82 -44.75 -4.29
N MET A 120 12.54 -44.29 -5.51
CA MET A 120 12.20 -45.14 -6.66
C MET A 120 12.92 -44.67 -7.94
N PRO A 121 14.26 -44.78 -8.01
CA PRO A 121 15.04 -44.21 -9.09
C PRO A 121 14.73 -44.84 -10.46
N ASP A 122 14.35 -46.12 -10.52
CA ASP A 122 14.12 -46.82 -11.79
C ASP A 122 12.86 -46.34 -12.53
N ILE A 123 11.81 -45.97 -11.78
CA ILE A 123 10.57 -45.43 -12.35
C ILE A 123 10.84 -44.03 -12.92
N TYR A 124 11.52 -43.18 -12.15
CA TYR A 124 11.80 -41.80 -12.57
C TYR A 124 12.84 -41.72 -13.70
N LYS A 125 13.83 -42.63 -13.74
CA LYS A 125 14.77 -42.73 -14.88
C LYS A 125 14.06 -43.11 -16.17
N ASN A 126 13.09 -44.04 -16.11
CA ASN A 126 12.29 -44.40 -17.29
C ASN A 126 11.43 -43.23 -17.78
N VAL A 127 10.80 -42.48 -16.88
CA VAL A 127 10.04 -41.26 -17.23
C VAL A 127 10.95 -40.18 -17.84
N LEU A 128 12.17 -40.00 -17.31
CA LEU A 128 13.15 -39.06 -17.86
C LEU A 128 13.77 -39.54 -19.18
N SER A 129 13.69 -40.83 -19.51
CA SER A 129 14.20 -41.36 -20.78
C SER A 129 13.24 -41.12 -21.94
N THR A 130 11.93 -41.07 -21.68
CA THR A 130 10.90 -40.89 -22.71
C THR A 130 10.71 -39.41 -23.06
N SER A 131 10.56 -39.12 -24.36
CA SER A 131 10.34 -37.74 -24.84
C SER A 131 9.11 -37.09 -24.20
N THR A 132 8.05 -37.87 -24.00
CA THR A 132 6.81 -37.43 -23.34
C THR A 132 7.01 -37.10 -21.86
N GLY A 133 7.81 -37.89 -21.13
CA GLY A 133 8.07 -37.64 -19.71
C GLY A 133 8.96 -36.41 -19.47
N LYS A 134 9.94 -36.16 -20.33
CA LYS A 134 10.71 -34.90 -20.34
C LYS A 134 9.80 -33.70 -20.56
N MET A 135 8.87 -33.79 -21.50
CA MET A 135 7.96 -32.69 -21.83
C MET A 135 7.03 -32.35 -20.65
N VAL A 136 6.53 -33.35 -19.93
CA VAL A 136 5.70 -33.16 -18.73
C VAL A 136 6.49 -32.53 -17.59
N ILE A 137 7.73 -32.98 -17.35
CA ILE A 137 8.56 -32.44 -16.26
C ILE A 137 8.99 -31.00 -16.57
N TYR A 138 9.54 -30.74 -17.76
CA TYR A 138 9.95 -29.40 -18.14
C TYR A 138 8.76 -28.46 -18.28
N GLY A 139 7.62 -28.93 -18.79
CA GLY A 139 6.38 -28.16 -18.86
C GLY A 139 5.85 -27.79 -17.48
N GLY A 140 5.82 -28.75 -16.54
CA GLY A 140 5.42 -28.50 -15.15
C GLY A 140 6.35 -27.54 -14.43
N MET A 141 7.67 -27.69 -14.59
CA MET A 141 8.66 -26.75 -14.03
C MET A 141 8.50 -25.35 -14.63
N PHE A 142 8.31 -25.25 -15.95
CA PHE A 142 8.11 -23.97 -16.63
C PHE A 142 6.83 -23.28 -16.14
N GLN A 143 5.73 -24.01 -16.01
CA GLN A 143 4.48 -23.49 -15.47
C GLN A 143 4.65 -23.01 -14.02
N ALA A 144 5.34 -23.78 -13.18
CA ALA A 144 5.60 -23.39 -11.79
C ALA A 144 6.43 -22.10 -11.69
N VAL A 145 7.45 -21.95 -12.54
CA VAL A 145 8.25 -20.72 -12.62
C VAL A 145 7.41 -19.54 -13.11
N LEU A 146 6.58 -19.73 -14.14
CA LEU A 146 5.70 -18.68 -14.65
C LEU A 146 4.71 -18.17 -13.59
N VAL A 147 4.09 -19.08 -12.83
CA VAL A 147 3.18 -18.71 -11.73
C VAL A 147 3.92 -17.85 -10.70
N GLN A 148 5.15 -18.20 -10.36
CA GLN A 148 5.96 -17.46 -9.37
C GLN A 148 6.39 -16.08 -9.85
N VAL A 149 6.83 -15.99 -11.11
CA VAL A 149 7.15 -14.72 -11.75
C VAL A 149 5.91 -13.83 -11.80
N TRP A 150 4.76 -14.40 -12.16
CA TRP A 150 3.49 -13.66 -12.21
C TRP A 150 3.04 -13.18 -10.84
N VAL A 151 3.06 -14.03 -9.81
CA VAL A 151 2.70 -13.66 -8.44
C VAL A 151 3.64 -12.56 -7.93
N ARG A 152 4.97 -12.71 -8.12
CA ARG A 152 5.96 -11.69 -7.71
C ARG A 152 5.83 -10.38 -8.48
N TRP A 153 5.51 -10.44 -9.77
CA TRP A 153 5.27 -9.25 -10.59
C TRP A 153 4.00 -8.53 -10.12
N LYS A 154 2.91 -9.26 -9.89
CA LYS A 154 1.64 -8.72 -9.43
C LYS A 154 1.75 -8.11 -8.03
N CYS A 155 2.48 -8.76 -7.11
CA CYS A 155 2.75 -8.21 -5.78
C CYS A 155 3.56 -6.91 -5.87
N ARG A 156 4.64 -6.86 -6.67
CA ARG A 156 5.43 -5.62 -6.86
C ARG A 156 4.61 -4.48 -7.46
N LYS A 157 3.72 -4.79 -8.41
CA LYS A 157 2.83 -3.78 -8.99
C LYS A 157 1.87 -3.20 -7.95
N LEU A 158 1.29 -4.04 -7.10
CA LEU A 158 0.38 -3.62 -6.03
C LEU A 158 1.11 -2.85 -4.93
N GLU A 159 2.34 -3.22 -4.59
CA GLU A 159 3.17 -2.44 -3.66
C GLU A 159 3.49 -1.04 -4.20
N GLY A 160 3.74 -0.91 -5.50
CA GLY A 160 3.98 0.39 -6.16
C GLY A 160 2.72 1.27 -6.32
N GLU A 161 1.53 0.68 -6.35
CA GLU A 161 0.26 1.42 -6.32
C GLU A 161 -0.14 1.85 -4.91
N LEU A 162 0.45 1.22 -3.88
CA LEU A 162 0.20 1.54 -2.48
C LEU A 162 1.22 2.55 -1.92
N SER A 163 2.48 2.58 -2.37
CA SER A 163 3.53 3.51 -1.92
C SER A 163 3.24 4.96 -2.28
#